data_AF-A0A7T1BXS1-F1
#
_entry.id   AF-A0A7T1BXS1-F1
#
_cell.length_a   1.000
_cell.length_b   1.000
_cell.length_c   1.000
_cell.angle_alpha   90.00
_cell.angle_beta   90.00
_cell.angle_gamma   90.00
#
_symmetry.space_group_name_H-M   'P 1'
#
loop_
_entity.id
_entity.type
_entity.pdbx_description
1 polymer ?
#
loop_
_entity_poly.entity_id
_entity_poly.type
_entity_poly.pdbx_seq_one_letter_code
_entity_poly.pdbx_strand_id
1 'polypeptide(L)'
;MAIHAALDAGDYPAANALIADMRAFEDIRAEELNGTNVTGVKAALQALGLDCGATRPPSAWPLDDSQQAKLGAFLTANGLKARDPA
;
A
#
# COMPACT_ATOMS: atom_id res chain seq x y z
N MET A 1 3.38 -1.80 14.10
CA MET A 1 3.23 -1.24 15.48
C MET A 1 3.81 0.17 15.66
N ALA A 2 4.64 0.71 14.75
CA ALA A 2 5.33 2.00 14.97
C ALA A 2 4.39 3.21 15.20
N ILE A 3 3.38 3.39 14.34
CA ILE A 3 2.40 4.49 14.49
C ILE A 3 1.66 4.38 15.82
N HIS A 4 1.16 3.18 16.16
CA HIS A 4 0.48 2.93 17.44
C HIS A 4 1.39 3.25 18.63
N ALA A 5 2.65 2.81 18.61
CA ALA A 5 3.60 3.07 19.69
C ALA A 5 3.87 4.57 19.89
N ALA A 6 4.01 5.33 18.79
CA ALA A 6 4.17 6.79 18.87
C ALA A 6 2.92 7.47 19.48
N LEU A 7 1.72 7.05 19.07
CA LEU A 7 0.47 7.56 19.63
C LEU A 7 0.30 7.23 21.12
N ASP A 8 0.61 5.98 21.51
CA ASP A 8 0.52 5.51 22.91
C ASP A 8 1.51 6.25 23.83
N ALA A 9 2.69 6.59 23.31
CA ALA A 9 3.68 7.41 24.00
C ALA A 9 3.36 8.93 24.00
N GLY A 10 2.32 9.36 23.29
CA GLY A 10 1.98 10.78 23.11
C GLY A 10 2.92 11.54 22.17
N ASP A 11 3.77 10.85 21.41
CA ASP A 11 4.67 11.44 20.40
C ASP A 11 3.92 11.66 19.07
N TYR A 12 3.05 12.67 19.08
CA TYR A 12 2.27 13.04 17.90
C TYR A 12 3.11 13.50 16.71
N PRO A 13 4.23 14.24 16.85
CA PRO A 13 5.11 14.56 15.74
C PRO A 13 5.64 13.30 15.02
N ALA A 14 6.15 12.32 15.76
CA ALA A 14 6.62 11.07 15.16
C ALA A 14 5.46 10.28 14.52
N ALA A 15 4.30 10.20 15.19
CA ALA A 15 3.13 9.54 14.63
C ALA A 15 2.70 10.17 13.29
N ASN A 16 2.66 11.51 13.22
CA ASN A 16 2.29 12.23 12.00
C ASN A 16 3.30 12.00 10.87
N ALA A 17 4.60 11.95 11.17
CA ALA A 17 5.62 11.63 10.17
C ALA A 17 5.40 10.22 9.59
N LEU A 18 5.20 9.22 10.45
CA LEU A 18 4.94 7.84 10.03
C LEU A 18 3.61 7.69 9.25
N ILE A 19 2.57 8.44 9.61
CA ILE A 19 1.30 8.47 8.87
C ILE A 19 1.50 9.12 7.49
N ALA A 20 2.29 10.19 7.40
CA ALA A 20 2.58 10.85 6.14
C ALA A 20 3.32 9.92 5.17
N ASP A 21 4.24 9.10 5.66
CA ASP A 21 4.96 8.11 4.84
C ASP A 21 4.02 7.06 4.22
N MET A 22 2.91 6.75 4.89
CA MET A 22 1.88 5.82 4.39
C MET A 22 0.93 6.45 3.36
N ARG A 23 0.93 7.79 3.20
CA ARG A 23 -0.06 8.52 2.40
C ARG A 23 -0.17 8.00 0.97
N ALA A 24 0.95 7.76 0.31
CA ALA A 24 0.96 7.30 -1.09
C ALA A 24 0.26 5.94 -1.26
N PHE A 25 0.38 5.04 -0.27
CA PHE A 25 -0.30 3.75 -0.30
C PHE A 25 -1.79 3.88 -0.01
N GLU A 26 -2.17 4.71 0.97
CA GLU A 26 -3.58 4.98 1.28
C GLU A 26 -4.30 5.72 0.15
N ASP A 27 -3.61 6.59 -0.59
CA ASP A 27 -4.17 7.26 -1.76
C ASP A 27 -4.59 6.25 -2.83
N ILE A 28 -3.70 5.32 -3.18
CA ILE A 28 -4.02 4.25 -4.14
C ILE A 28 -5.24 3.46 -3.67
N ARG A 29 -5.35 3.17 -2.37
CA ARG A 29 -6.48 2.42 -1.78
C ARG A 29 -7.80 3.22 -1.78
N ALA A 30 -7.75 4.54 -1.85
CA ALA A 30 -8.90 5.42 -1.87
C ALA A 30 -9.39 5.77 -3.28
N GLU A 31 -8.59 5.49 -4.32
CA GLU A 31 -8.97 5.67 -5.73
C GLU A 31 -10.23 4.87 -6.11
N GLU A 32 -10.86 5.24 -7.23
CA GLU A 32 -12.13 4.63 -7.70
C GLU A 32 -13.24 4.60 -6.64
N LEU A 33 -13.40 5.69 -5.87
CA LEU A 33 -14.36 5.77 -4.76
C LEU A 33 -14.14 4.67 -3.70
N ASN A 34 -12.88 4.35 -3.40
CA ASN A 34 -12.43 3.21 -2.59
C ASN A 34 -12.61 1.83 -3.27
N GLY A 35 -12.90 1.79 -4.56
CA GLY A 35 -13.00 0.56 -5.35
C GLY A 35 -11.70 -0.23 -5.40
N THR A 36 -10.56 0.45 -5.18
CA THR A 36 -9.21 -0.11 -5.14
C THR A 36 -8.73 -0.46 -3.72
N ASN A 37 -9.56 -0.34 -2.68
CA ASN A 37 -9.09 -0.49 -1.29
C ASN A 37 -8.39 -1.84 -1.04
N VAL A 38 -9.05 -2.94 -1.39
CA VAL A 38 -8.49 -4.29 -1.28
C VAL A 38 -7.56 -4.59 -2.46
N THR A 39 -7.81 -3.99 -3.62
CA THR A 39 -7.01 -4.14 -4.84
C THR A 39 -5.58 -3.67 -4.63
N GLY A 40 -5.38 -2.49 -4.04
CA GLY A 40 -4.05 -1.97 -3.70
C GLY A 40 -3.30 -2.87 -2.73
N VAL A 41 -3.99 -3.42 -1.72
CA VAL A 41 -3.40 -4.38 -0.77
C VAL A 41 -2.98 -5.66 -1.48
N LYS A 42 -3.85 -6.26 -2.28
CA LYS A 42 -3.55 -7.51 -2.98
C LYS A 42 -2.46 -7.33 -4.06
N ALA A 43 -2.48 -6.23 -4.80
CA ALA A 43 -1.43 -5.89 -5.75
C ALA A 43 -0.08 -5.71 -5.04
N ALA A 44 -0.06 -5.08 -3.85
CA ALA A 44 1.16 -4.98 -3.04
C ALA A 44 1.65 -6.35 -2.60
N LEU A 45 0.78 -7.20 -2.03
CA LEU A 45 1.13 -8.56 -1.61
C LEU A 45 1.70 -9.38 -2.79
N GLN A 46 1.07 -9.32 -3.96
CA GLN A 46 1.58 -9.98 -5.16
C GLN A 46 2.93 -9.43 -5.61
N ALA A 47 3.16 -8.11 -5.54
CA ALA A 47 4.46 -7.50 -5.81
C ALA A 47 5.55 -7.87 -4.78
N LEU A 48 5.15 -8.32 -3.59
CA LEU A 48 6.03 -8.91 -2.57
C LEU A 48 6.24 -10.42 -2.74
N GLY A 49 5.66 -11.04 -3.78
CA GLY A 49 5.73 -12.47 -4.04
C GLY A 49 4.74 -13.33 -3.24
N LEU A 50 3.73 -12.72 -2.61
CA LEU A 50 2.70 -13.42 -1.85
C LEU A 50 1.46 -13.64 -2.74
N ASP A 51 1.13 -14.89 -3.01
CA ASP A 51 -0.09 -15.21 -3.78
C ASP A 51 -1.34 -15.08 -2.89
N CYS A 52 -2.11 -14.02 -3.14
CA CYS A 52 -3.41 -13.76 -2.51
C CYS A 52 -4.59 -13.74 -3.51
N GLY A 53 -4.35 -14.16 -4.76
CA GLY A 53 -5.31 -14.11 -5.86
C GLY A 53 -5.85 -12.70 -6.18
N ALA A 54 -6.84 -12.62 -7.09
CA ALA A 54 -7.52 -11.38 -7.44
C ALA A 54 -8.57 -10.96 -6.40
N THR A 55 -8.99 -9.70 -6.39
CA THR A 55 -10.25 -9.30 -5.74
C THR A 55 -11.45 -9.83 -6.53
N ARG A 56 -12.59 -10.04 -5.85
CA ARG A 56 -13.84 -10.43 -6.50
C ARG A 56 -14.63 -9.17 -6.92
N PRO A 57 -15.47 -9.25 -7.97
CA PRO A 57 -16.42 -8.18 -8.27
C PRO A 57 -17.30 -7.87 -7.04
N PRO A 58 -17.64 -6.59 -6.79
CA PRO A 58 -17.49 -5.44 -7.67
C PRO A 58 -16.20 -4.61 -7.47
N SER A 59 -15.18 -5.10 -6.75
CA SER A 59 -13.92 -4.37 -6.59
C SER A 59 -13.21 -4.14 -7.93
N ALA A 60 -12.56 -2.99 -8.09
CA ALA A 60 -11.74 -2.70 -9.27
C ALA A 60 -10.56 -3.67 -9.33
N TRP A 61 -10.34 -4.37 -10.42
CA TRP A 61 -9.19 -5.27 -10.58
C TRP A 61 -8.83 -5.44 -12.06
N PRO A 62 -7.53 -5.40 -12.43
CA PRO A 62 -6.37 -5.04 -11.60
C PRO A 62 -6.32 -3.53 -11.27
N LEU A 63 -5.23 -3.06 -10.66
CA LEU A 63 -4.89 -1.63 -10.69
C LEU A 63 -4.61 -1.20 -12.14
N ASP A 64 -4.90 0.06 -12.47
CA ASP A 64 -4.46 0.63 -13.74
C ASP A 64 -2.94 0.91 -13.77
N ASP A 65 -2.40 1.28 -14.93
CA ASP A 65 -0.96 1.50 -15.11
C ASP A 65 -0.39 2.60 -14.20
N SER A 66 -1.16 3.67 -13.96
CA SER A 66 -0.77 4.79 -13.10
C SER A 66 -0.72 4.36 -11.64
N GLN A 67 -1.77 3.66 -11.19
CA GLN A 67 -1.85 3.08 -9.85
C GLN A 67 -0.74 2.07 -9.61
N GLN A 68 -0.47 1.20 -10.59
CA GLN A 68 0.59 0.20 -10.52
C GLN A 68 1.98 0.85 -10.43
N ALA A 69 2.22 1.94 -11.19
CA ALA A 69 3.46 2.70 -11.12
C ALA A 69 3.65 3.38 -9.76
N LYS A 70 2.60 4.03 -9.22
CA LYS A 70 2.62 4.62 -7.87
C LYS A 70 2.91 3.57 -6.80
N LEU A 71 2.27 2.41 -6.88
CA LEU A 71 2.50 1.29 -5.97
C LEU A 71 3.95 0.81 -6.05
N GLY A 72 4.48 0.62 -7.26
CA GLY A 72 5.88 0.23 -7.46
C GLY A 72 6.88 1.22 -6.88
N ALA A 73 6.63 2.53 -7.06
CA ALA A 73 7.44 3.58 -6.46
C ALA A 73 7.38 3.56 -4.93
N PHE A 74 6.18 3.42 -4.35
CA PHE A 74 6.00 3.31 -2.89
C PHE A 74 6.75 2.10 -2.31
N LEU A 75 6.63 0.92 -2.91
CA LEU A 75 7.33 -0.28 -2.46
C LEU A 75 8.85 -0.13 -2.56
N THR A 76 9.34 0.53 -3.62
CA THR A 76 10.78 0.80 -3.80
C THR A 76 11.29 1.77 -2.73
N ALA A 77 10.57 2.87 -2.49
CA ALA A 77 10.93 3.87 -1.49
C ALA A 77 11.00 3.30 -0.06
N ASN A 78 10.18 2.29 0.22
CA ASN A 78 10.16 1.59 1.51
C ASN A 78 11.07 0.35 1.56
N GLY A 79 11.85 0.08 0.51
CA GLY A 79 12.76 -1.08 0.47
C GLY A 79 12.06 -2.44 0.46
N LEU A 80 10.80 -2.48 0.02
CA LEU A 80 9.95 -3.68 0.07
C LEU A 80 9.88 -4.45 -1.26
N LYS A 81 10.29 -3.87 -2.39
CA LYS A 81 10.17 -4.52 -3.70
C LYS A 81 10.85 -5.90 -3.67
N ALA A 82 10.11 -6.96 -4.01
CA ALA A 82 10.67 -8.31 -4.08
C ALA A 82 11.87 -8.32 -5.03
N ARG A 83 12.93 -9.04 -4.65
CA ARG A 83 14.01 -9.39 -5.58
C ARG A 83 13.39 -10.18 -6.73
N ASP A 84 13.80 -9.89 -7.96
CA ASP A 84 13.40 -10.71 -9.10
C ASP A 84 13.68 -12.19 -8.78
N PRO A 85 12.75 -13.11 -9.08
CA PRO A 85 13.04 -14.53 -8.94
C PRO A 85 14.23 -14.86 -9.84
N ALA A 86 15.27 -15.44 -9.23
CA ALA A 86 16.47 -15.90 -9.93
C ALA A 86 16.15 -16.98 -10.98
#